data_AF-A0A661LZ08-F1
#
_entry.id   AF-A0A661LZ08-F1
#
_cell.length_a   1.000
_cell.length_b   1.000
_cell.length_c   1.000
_cell.angle_alpha   90.00
_cell.angle_beta   90.00
_cell.angle_gamma   90.00
#
_symmetry.space_group_name_H-M   'P 1'
#
loop_
_entity.id
_entity.type
_entity.pdbx_description
1 polymer ?
#
loop_
_entity_poly.entity_id
_entity_poly.type
_entity_poly.pdbx_seq_one_letter_code
_entity_poly.pdbx_strand_id
1 'polypeptide(L)'
;MPQSDLNSAGTDLCRLLPYLYYEQEVGILSFRTGDSCIRLHLNGGLLVHADGLDFETPFLREIARSKGLSRDQLKDLLALRGEASETLGLMLLERNLVTPVTWDTFIRLRARHHLSAALAAEGAAVSFEAAEVPMQPLSSGDQDLLEVLAEVLREVNRPSFFKRFVAGPQARFQRVDDPERTLRLDLLNGEERGVLSLVKGGRTIGDMTSITGMDHEMLYRNICVLLFLGMVTPACEETKSRTRPVAPGKTDYAQAADLYVAILESLRPRVTAALDAGFEEVVGACLKELKGPSRKLFEGVGLGEADPWLAAGSIRERYEKMYGPFAGYLILSSSFNKLLFLMILQLKQALGARKTIRLINELQSEVARAGGEGMNRSLIEHITANLKDIRDRILS
;
A
#
# COMPACT_ATOMS: atom_id res chain seq x y z
N MET A 1 3.56 -20.72 27.70
CA MET A 1 4.09 -20.04 26.51
C MET A 1 2.94 -19.79 25.56
N PRO A 2 2.54 -18.54 25.28
CA PRO A 2 1.57 -18.27 24.24
C PRO A 2 2.29 -17.94 22.94
N GLN A 3 2.06 -18.78 21.92
CA GLN A 3 2.30 -18.46 20.52
C GLN A 3 1.37 -17.29 20.16
N SER A 4 1.93 -16.09 19.98
CA SER A 4 1.25 -14.98 19.31
C SER A 4 1.66 -15.01 17.85
N ASP A 5 1.00 -15.85 17.06
CA ASP A 5 1.11 -15.82 15.60
C ASP A 5 0.48 -14.52 15.11
N LEU A 6 1.36 -13.55 14.80
CA LEU A 6 1.05 -12.29 14.13
C LEU A 6 0.53 -12.61 12.72
N ASN A 7 -0.77 -12.82 12.64
CA ASN A 7 -1.57 -12.92 11.42
C ASN A 7 -1.74 -11.54 10.70
N SER A 8 -0.81 -10.60 10.89
CA SER A 8 -0.97 -9.17 10.55
C SER A 8 -0.76 -8.82 9.08
N ALA A 9 -0.06 -9.66 8.29
CA ALA A 9 0.32 -9.31 6.93
C ALA A 9 -0.87 -9.22 5.95
N GLY A 10 -1.92 -10.03 6.14
CA GLY A 10 -3.10 -9.98 5.26
C GLY A 10 -4.06 -8.84 5.56
N THR A 11 -4.05 -8.34 6.80
CA THR A 11 -4.93 -7.26 7.28
C THR A 11 -4.42 -5.87 6.91
N ASP A 12 -3.14 -5.74 6.57
CA ASP A 12 -2.56 -4.48 6.07
C ASP A 12 -2.90 -4.19 4.59
N LEU A 13 -3.24 -5.21 3.79
CA LEU A 13 -3.45 -5.06 2.35
C LEU A 13 -4.70 -4.25 1.98
N CYS A 14 -5.79 -4.39 2.73
CA CYS A 14 -7.03 -3.66 2.47
C CYS A 14 -6.89 -2.15 2.65
N ARG A 15 -5.74 -1.68 3.17
CA ARG A 15 -5.42 -0.27 3.35
C ARG A 15 -4.20 0.15 2.59
N LEU A 16 -3.20 -0.73 2.50
CA LEU A 16 -2.00 -0.46 1.72
C LEU A 16 -2.39 -0.17 0.26
N LEU A 17 -3.22 -1.00 -0.37
CA LEU A 17 -3.61 -0.79 -1.77
C LEU A 17 -4.37 0.54 -1.99
N PRO A 18 -5.42 0.87 -1.22
CA PRO A 18 -6.01 2.21 -1.24
C PRO A 18 -5.01 3.34 -0.97
N TYR A 19 -4.13 3.16 0.02
CA TYR A 19 -3.15 4.18 0.37
C TYR A 19 -2.23 4.46 -0.81
N LEU A 20 -1.63 3.42 -1.40
CA LEU A 20 -0.75 3.54 -2.57
C LEU A 20 -1.48 4.20 -3.75
N TYR A 21 -2.77 3.89 -3.93
CA TYR A 21 -3.61 4.50 -4.96
C TYR A 21 -3.85 6.00 -4.72
N TYR A 22 -4.40 6.38 -3.56
CA TYR A 22 -4.77 7.77 -3.26
C TYR A 22 -3.55 8.68 -3.10
N GLU A 23 -2.40 8.11 -2.72
CA GLU A 23 -1.12 8.82 -2.70
C GLU A 23 -0.44 8.89 -4.07
N GLN A 24 -1.02 8.26 -5.10
CA GLN A 24 -0.46 8.18 -6.45
C GLN A 24 0.98 7.66 -6.46
N GLU A 25 1.24 6.64 -5.65
CA GLU A 25 2.59 6.08 -5.49
C GLU A 25 3.11 5.47 -6.78
N VAL A 26 4.42 5.59 -6.99
CA VAL A 26 5.16 4.96 -8.08
C VAL A 26 6.17 4.00 -7.46
N GLY A 27 6.12 2.73 -7.84
CA GLY A 27 6.99 1.72 -7.26
C GLY A 27 6.52 0.29 -7.44
N ILE A 28 7.14 -0.61 -6.69
CA ILE A 28 6.91 -2.06 -6.78
C ILE A 28 6.42 -2.58 -5.42
N LEU A 29 5.20 -3.13 -5.42
CA LEU A 29 4.64 -3.84 -4.27
C LEU A 29 4.93 -5.34 -4.42
N SER A 30 5.73 -5.88 -3.50
CA SER A 30 6.17 -7.27 -3.50
C SER A 30 5.48 -8.09 -2.42
N PHE A 31 5.06 -9.30 -2.77
CA PHE A 31 4.47 -10.30 -1.88
C PHE A 31 5.31 -11.57 -1.94
N ARG A 32 5.97 -11.93 -0.84
CA ARG A 32 6.86 -13.10 -0.78
C ARG A 32 6.29 -14.18 0.13
N THR A 33 6.12 -15.38 -0.40
CA THR A 33 5.66 -16.57 0.33
C THR A 33 6.57 -17.75 0.00
N GLY A 34 7.49 -18.08 0.90
CA GLY A 34 8.54 -19.07 0.64
C GLY A 34 9.38 -18.66 -0.58
N ASP A 35 9.45 -19.55 -1.57
CA ASP A 35 10.20 -19.32 -2.82
C ASP A 35 9.40 -18.53 -3.88
N SER A 36 8.12 -18.26 -3.64
CA SER A 36 7.29 -17.50 -4.57
C SER A 36 7.32 -16.01 -4.25
N CYS A 37 7.46 -15.17 -5.28
CA CYS A 37 7.48 -13.72 -5.16
C CYS A 37 6.61 -13.10 -6.25
N ILE A 38 5.49 -12.48 -5.85
CA ILE A 38 4.61 -11.73 -6.74
C ILE A 38 4.98 -10.25 -6.64
N ARG A 39 5.10 -9.56 -7.77
CA ARG A 39 5.39 -8.13 -7.83
C ARG A 39 4.31 -7.42 -8.62
N LEU A 40 3.75 -6.36 -8.04
CA LEU A 40 2.82 -5.44 -8.69
C LEU A 40 3.54 -4.11 -8.89
N HIS A 41 3.61 -3.66 -10.14
CA HIS A 41 4.26 -2.41 -10.53
C HIS A 41 3.20 -1.34 -10.64
N LEU A 42 3.37 -0.26 -9.88
CA LEU A 42 2.42 0.83 -9.73
C LEU A 42 3.01 2.13 -10.29
N ASN A 43 2.17 2.90 -10.97
CA ASN A 43 2.53 4.24 -11.43
C ASN A 43 1.33 5.18 -11.25
N GLY A 44 1.37 6.07 -10.25
CA GLY A 44 0.35 7.11 -10.11
C GLY A 44 -1.05 6.58 -9.78
N GLY A 45 -1.14 5.45 -9.08
CA GLY A 45 -2.40 4.75 -8.80
C GLY A 45 -2.83 3.76 -9.89
N LEU A 46 -2.03 3.59 -10.94
CA LEU A 46 -2.29 2.64 -12.02
C LEU A 46 -1.47 1.37 -11.82
N LEU A 47 -2.07 0.21 -12.07
CA LEU A 47 -1.37 -1.07 -12.13
C LEU A 47 -0.83 -1.25 -13.54
N VAL A 48 0.47 -1.01 -13.72
CA VAL A 48 1.11 -1.03 -15.04
C VAL A 48 1.65 -2.41 -15.41
N HIS A 49 2.04 -3.23 -14.43
CA HIS A 49 2.49 -4.60 -14.66
C HIS A 49 2.37 -5.46 -13.41
N ALA A 50 2.34 -6.78 -13.63
CA ALA A 50 2.41 -7.75 -12.55
C ALA A 50 3.24 -8.97 -12.98
N ASP A 51 4.17 -9.41 -12.14
CA ASP A 51 5.01 -10.59 -12.39
C ASP A 51 5.13 -11.50 -11.16
N GLY A 52 5.69 -12.70 -11.37
CA GLY A 52 5.97 -13.67 -10.30
C GLY A 52 5.32 -15.04 -10.50
N LEU A 53 4.25 -15.12 -11.29
CA LEU A 53 3.58 -16.37 -11.65
C LEU A 53 3.70 -16.61 -13.16
N ASP A 54 3.88 -17.88 -13.55
CA ASP A 54 3.93 -18.27 -14.98
C ASP A 54 2.52 -18.23 -15.60
N PHE A 55 2.15 -17.06 -16.12
CA PHE A 55 0.86 -16.83 -16.78
C PHE A 55 0.99 -16.83 -18.31
N GLU A 56 2.21 -16.66 -18.82
CA GLU A 56 2.57 -16.61 -20.22
C GLU A 56 2.53 -17.99 -20.86
N THR A 57 2.98 -19.04 -20.17
CA THR A 57 3.07 -20.38 -20.77
C THR A 57 1.70 -20.94 -21.20
N PRO A 58 0.64 -20.88 -20.38
CA PRO A 58 -0.70 -21.29 -20.81
C PRO A 58 -1.21 -20.47 -22.00
N PHE A 59 -0.97 -19.15 -22.00
CA PHE A 59 -1.38 -18.25 -23.06
C PHE A 59 -0.69 -18.54 -24.40
N LEU A 60 0.63 -18.74 -24.38
CA LEU A 60 1.41 -19.10 -25.57
C LEU A 60 0.99 -20.45 -26.16
N ARG A 61 0.65 -21.42 -25.31
CA ARG A 61 0.10 -22.71 -25.76
C ARG A 61 -1.26 -22.54 -26.43
N GLU A 62 -2.11 -21.65 -25.92
CA GLU A 62 -3.41 -21.35 -26.52
C GLU A 62 -3.27 -20.64 -27.88
N ILE A 63 -2.35 -19.69 -28.00
CA ILE A 63 -2.00 -19.06 -29.28
C ILE A 63 -1.50 -20.11 -30.27
N ALA A 64 -0.56 -20.96 -29.86
CA ALA A 64 -0.03 -22.00 -30.73
C ALA A 64 -1.12 -22.95 -31.21
N ARG A 65 -2.06 -23.33 -30.34
CA ARG A 65 -3.21 -24.17 -30.70
C ARG A 65 -4.15 -23.47 -31.68
N SER A 66 -4.51 -22.21 -31.40
CA SER A 66 -5.47 -21.46 -32.22
C SER A 66 -4.91 -21.04 -33.59
N LYS A 67 -3.60 -20.79 -33.68
CA LYS A 67 -2.90 -20.42 -34.93
C LYS A 67 -2.29 -21.61 -35.66
N GLY A 68 -2.39 -22.82 -35.11
CA GLY A 68 -1.85 -24.04 -35.72
C GLY A 68 -0.32 -24.06 -35.80
N LEU A 69 0.38 -23.48 -34.81
CA LEU A 69 1.84 -23.44 -34.79
C LEU A 69 2.44 -24.83 -34.56
N SER A 70 3.59 -25.09 -35.17
CA SER A 70 4.35 -26.32 -34.96
C SER A 70 4.96 -26.39 -33.55
N ARG A 71 5.40 -27.58 -33.13
CA ARG A 71 6.09 -27.76 -31.84
C ARG A 71 7.37 -26.93 -31.75
N ASP A 72 8.10 -26.81 -32.84
CA ASP A 72 9.33 -26.02 -32.89
C ASP A 72 9.02 -24.52 -32.77
N GLN A 73 7.98 -24.04 -33.47
CA GLN A 73 7.52 -22.65 -33.34
C GLN A 73 7.03 -22.31 -31.93
N LEU A 74 6.31 -23.22 -31.26
CA LEU A 74 5.94 -23.04 -29.86
C LEU A 74 7.16 -23.02 -28.94
N LYS A 75 8.17 -23.88 -29.20
CA LYS A 75 9.42 -23.88 -28.43
C LYS A 75 10.17 -22.56 -28.58
N ASP A 76 10.22 -22.02 -29.80
CA ASP A 76 10.83 -20.72 -30.07
C ASP A 76 10.08 -19.60 -29.33
N LEU A 77 8.74 -19.61 -29.31
CA LEU A 77 7.95 -18.64 -28.55
C LEU A 77 8.16 -18.76 -27.04
N LEU A 78 8.26 -19.99 -26.51
CA LEU A 78 8.51 -20.22 -25.09
C LEU A 78 9.93 -19.77 -24.67
N ALA A 79 10.90 -19.81 -25.59
CA ALA A 79 12.24 -19.30 -25.32
C ALA A 79 12.25 -17.78 -25.07
N LEU A 80 11.31 -17.04 -25.65
CA LEU A 80 11.15 -15.59 -25.49
C LEU A 80 10.58 -15.19 -24.11
N ARG A 81 10.07 -16.14 -23.32
CA ARG A 81 9.51 -15.88 -21.99
C ARG A 81 10.55 -15.31 -21.00
N GLY A 82 11.83 -15.57 -21.24
CA GLY A 82 12.92 -15.05 -20.41
C GLY A 82 13.22 -13.56 -20.66
N GLU A 83 12.67 -12.98 -21.73
CA GLU A 83 12.81 -11.56 -22.04
C GLU A 83 11.71 -10.75 -21.31
N ALA A 84 11.91 -9.44 -21.20
CA ALA A 84 10.90 -8.57 -20.60
C ALA A 84 9.53 -8.78 -21.26
N SER A 85 8.44 -8.72 -20.49
CA SER A 85 7.06 -8.95 -20.99
C SER A 85 6.69 -8.05 -22.16
N GLU A 86 7.30 -6.87 -22.25
CA GLU A 86 7.17 -5.93 -23.37
C GLU A 86 7.69 -6.53 -24.68
N THR A 87 8.88 -7.15 -24.65
CA THR A 87 9.49 -7.77 -25.83
C THR A 87 8.65 -8.94 -26.33
N LEU A 88 8.09 -9.74 -25.41
CA LEU A 88 7.15 -10.80 -25.77
C LEU A 88 5.91 -10.24 -26.46
N GLY A 89 5.29 -9.19 -25.92
CA GLY A 89 4.12 -8.54 -26.50
C GLY A 89 4.37 -8.00 -27.90
N LEU A 90 5.46 -7.24 -28.07
CA LEU A 90 5.92 -6.72 -29.36
C LEU A 90 6.07 -7.83 -30.38
N MET A 91 6.81 -8.89 -30.06
CA MET A 91 7.04 -9.99 -30.99
C MET A 91 5.75 -10.72 -31.37
N LEU A 92 4.81 -10.89 -30.45
CA LEU A 92 3.52 -11.51 -30.76
C LEU A 92 2.66 -10.64 -31.68
N LEU A 93 2.71 -9.32 -31.51
CA LEU A 93 1.99 -8.34 -32.36
C LEU A 93 2.63 -8.26 -33.76
N GLU A 94 3.95 -8.09 -33.85
CA GLU A 94 4.69 -8.02 -35.12
C GLU A 94 4.52 -9.29 -35.97
N ARG A 95 4.48 -10.45 -35.31
CA ARG A 95 4.24 -11.74 -35.98
C ARG A 95 2.76 -12.00 -36.29
N ASN A 96 1.86 -11.06 -36.00
CA ASN A 96 0.40 -11.19 -36.17
C ASN A 96 -0.20 -12.43 -35.46
N LEU A 97 0.46 -12.86 -34.37
CA LEU A 97 -0.01 -13.99 -33.56
C LEU A 97 -1.11 -13.56 -32.59
N VAL A 98 -1.12 -12.30 -32.18
CA VAL A 98 -2.19 -11.67 -31.39
C VAL A 98 -2.56 -10.33 -31.99
N THR A 99 -3.77 -9.86 -31.70
CA THR A 99 -4.18 -8.47 -31.98
C THR A 99 -3.91 -7.60 -30.74
N PRO A 100 -3.85 -6.26 -30.89
CA PRO A 100 -3.72 -5.36 -29.73
C PRO A 100 -4.81 -5.61 -28.67
N VAL A 101 -6.05 -5.82 -29.09
CA VAL A 101 -7.18 -6.10 -28.20
C VAL A 101 -6.98 -7.40 -27.41
N THR A 102 -6.50 -8.46 -28.08
CA THR A 102 -6.20 -9.73 -27.41
C THR A 102 -5.04 -9.58 -26.42
N TRP A 103 -4.03 -8.79 -26.76
CA TRP A 103 -2.91 -8.50 -25.87
C TRP A 103 -3.34 -7.71 -24.64
N ASP A 104 -4.11 -6.63 -24.81
CA ASP A 104 -4.65 -5.83 -23.69
C ASP A 104 -5.52 -6.69 -22.76
N THR A 105 -6.35 -7.56 -23.33
CA THR A 105 -7.16 -8.52 -22.56
C THR A 105 -6.27 -9.48 -21.76
N PHE A 106 -5.18 -9.98 -22.37
CA PHE A 106 -4.21 -10.83 -21.68
C PHE A 106 -3.52 -10.10 -20.53
N ILE A 107 -3.09 -8.85 -20.72
CA ILE A 107 -2.48 -8.04 -19.67
C ILE A 107 -3.45 -7.84 -18.50
N ARG A 108 -4.73 -7.52 -18.76
CA ARG A 108 -5.76 -7.42 -17.70
C ARG A 108 -5.97 -8.73 -16.93
N LEU A 109 -6.09 -9.85 -17.65
CA LEU A 109 -6.25 -11.16 -17.01
C LEU A 109 -5.03 -11.54 -16.17
N ARG A 110 -3.83 -11.23 -16.67
CA ARG A 110 -2.58 -11.43 -15.93
C ARG A 110 -2.54 -10.61 -14.65
N ALA A 111 -2.86 -9.31 -14.72
CA ALA A 111 -2.89 -8.42 -13.54
C ALA A 111 -3.88 -8.94 -12.49
N ARG A 112 -5.10 -9.29 -12.93
CA ARG A 112 -6.12 -9.89 -12.05
C ARG A 112 -5.67 -11.19 -11.41
N HIS A 113 -5.01 -12.07 -12.18
CA HIS A 113 -4.52 -13.34 -11.66
C HIS A 113 -3.44 -13.15 -10.58
N HIS A 114 -2.48 -12.26 -10.82
CA HIS A 114 -1.43 -11.95 -9.86
C HIS A 114 -1.99 -11.27 -8.61
N LEU A 115 -2.92 -10.32 -8.77
CA LEU A 115 -3.56 -9.65 -7.63
C LEU A 115 -4.41 -10.63 -6.81
N SER A 116 -5.16 -11.52 -7.46
CA SER A 116 -5.90 -12.60 -6.79
C SER A 116 -4.98 -13.52 -6.00
N ALA A 117 -3.86 -13.93 -6.59
CA ALA A 117 -2.85 -14.74 -5.91
C ALA A 117 -2.20 -14.00 -4.73
N ALA A 118 -1.90 -12.71 -4.89
CA ALA A 118 -1.35 -11.86 -3.82
C ALA A 118 -2.31 -11.73 -2.63
N LEU A 119 -3.62 -11.52 -2.88
CA LEU A 119 -4.65 -11.49 -1.83
C LEU A 119 -4.82 -12.86 -1.15
N ALA A 120 -4.65 -13.94 -1.90
CA ALA A 120 -4.72 -15.31 -1.37
C ALA A 120 -3.45 -15.76 -0.62
N ALA A 121 -2.34 -15.02 -0.73
CA ALA A 121 -1.07 -15.39 -0.13
C ALA A 121 -1.06 -15.12 1.40
N GLU A 122 -1.59 -16.06 2.16
CA GLU A 122 -1.60 -16.00 3.62
C GLU A 122 -0.16 -16.00 4.18
N GLY A 123 0.12 -15.10 5.12
CA GLY A 123 1.45 -14.96 5.74
C GLY A 123 2.54 -14.42 4.82
N ALA A 124 2.20 -13.88 3.64
CA ALA A 124 3.19 -13.28 2.75
C ALA A 124 3.90 -12.10 3.41
N ALA A 125 5.23 -12.02 3.27
CA ALA A 125 5.96 -10.80 3.59
C ALA A 125 5.66 -9.75 2.52
N VAL A 126 5.10 -8.61 2.93
CA VAL A 126 4.71 -7.52 2.04
C VAL A 126 5.71 -6.38 2.16
N SER A 127 6.22 -5.88 1.04
CA SER A 127 7.11 -4.72 1.00
C SER A 127 6.78 -3.83 -0.19
N PHE A 128 6.89 -2.51 0.00
CA PHE A 128 6.77 -1.53 -1.07
C PHE A 128 8.11 -0.80 -1.27
N GLU A 129 8.60 -0.77 -2.50
CA GLU A 129 9.81 -0.07 -2.90
C GLU A 129 9.43 1.06 -3.86
N ALA A 130 9.75 2.30 -3.47
CA ALA A 130 9.54 3.46 -4.33
C ALA A 130 10.64 3.51 -5.39
N ALA A 131 10.37 2.96 -6.57
CA ALA A 131 11.29 2.90 -7.69
C ALA A 131 10.60 3.43 -8.95
N GLU A 132 11.38 4.04 -9.86
CA GLU A 132 10.86 4.28 -11.20
C GLU A 132 10.52 2.93 -11.83
N VAL A 133 9.32 2.81 -12.38
CA VAL A 133 8.92 1.61 -13.07
C VAL A 133 9.49 1.69 -14.49
N PRO A 134 10.47 0.84 -14.85
CA PRO A 134 11.16 0.92 -16.13
C PRO A 134 10.27 0.30 -17.20
N MET A 135 9.20 0.98 -17.61
CA MET A 135 8.32 0.47 -18.67
C MET A 135 7.82 1.58 -19.58
N GLN A 136 7.87 1.30 -20.87
CA GLN A 136 7.22 2.11 -21.91
C GLN A 136 5.93 1.39 -22.32
N PRO A 137 4.78 2.07 -22.33
CA PRO A 137 3.50 1.42 -22.56
C PRO A 137 3.39 0.98 -24.02
N LEU A 138 3.59 -0.32 -24.25
CA LEU A 138 3.15 -0.99 -25.49
C LEU A 138 1.66 -1.32 -25.47
N SER A 139 1.01 -1.24 -24.29
CA SER A 139 -0.43 -1.38 -24.10
C SER A 139 -1.05 -0.03 -23.71
N SER A 140 -2.09 0.37 -24.43
CA SER A 140 -2.78 1.66 -24.31
C SER A 140 -3.75 1.77 -23.12
N GLY A 141 -3.57 1.01 -22.05
CA GLY A 141 -4.47 1.05 -20.90
C GLY A 141 -3.75 0.79 -19.61
N ASP A 142 -3.16 1.84 -19.04
CA ASP A 142 -2.89 1.88 -17.62
C ASP A 142 -4.18 1.48 -16.87
N GLN A 143 -4.12 0.39 -16.10
CA GLN A 143 -5.31 -0.15 -15.44
C GLN A 143 -5.50 0.54 -14.10
N ASP A 144 -6.69 1.07 -13.84
CA ASP A 144 -7.01 1.60 -12.52
C ASP A 144 -6.91 0.47 -11.49
N LEU A 145 -5.99 0.61 -10.52
CA LEU A 145 -5.73 -0.42 -9.53
C LEU A 145 -6.99 -0.79 -8.74
N LEU A 146 -7.84 0.19 -8.42
CA LEU A 146 -9.05 -0.02 -7.64
C LEU A 146 -10.14 -0.73 -8.47
N GLU A 147 -10.22 -0.45 -9.78
CA GLU A 147 -11.10 -1.20 -10.68
C GLU A 147 -10.72 -2.68 -10.71
N VAL A 148 -9.44 -2.98 -10.98
CA VAL A 148 -8.92 -4.36 -11.03
C VAL A 148 -9.13 -5.07 -9.68
N LEU A 149 -8.87 -4.36 -8.58
CA LEU A 149 -9.06 -4.88 -7.23
C LEU A 149 -10.53 -5.21 -6.93
N ALA A 150 -11.47 -4.33 -7.29
CA ALA A 150 -12.89 -4.58 -7.10
C ALA A 150 -13.36 -5.80 -7.91
N GLU A 151 -12.91 -5.95 -9.15
CA GLU A 151 -13.19 -7.14 -9.97
C GLU A 151 -12.68 -8.43 -9.31
N VAL A 152 -11.42 -8.43 -8.88
CA VAL A 152 -10.82 -9.60 -8.24
C VAL A 152 -11.60 -9.97 -6.98
N LEU A 153 -11.91 -9.02 -6.11
CA LEU A 153 -12.62 -9.26 -4.85
C LEU A 153 -14.04 -9.83 -5.07
N ARG A 154 -14.73 -9.42 -6.14
CA ARG A 154 -16.04 -9.97 -6.50
C ARG A 154 -15.97 -11.43 -6.91
N GLU A 155 -14.84 -11.86 -7.47
CA GLU A 155 -14.61 -13.23 -7.95
C GLU A 155 -14.04 -14.17 -6.87
N VAL A 156 -13.56 -13.63 -5.74
CA VAL A 156 -13.08 -14.45 -4.63
C VAL A 156 -14.25 -15.27 -4.06
N ASN A 157 -14.21 -16.59 -4.26
CA ASN A 157 -15.21 -17.53 -3.75
C ASN A 157 -14.72 -18.27 -2.50
N ARG A 158 -14.04 -17.57 -1.59
CA ARG A 158 -13.49 -18.13 -0.34
C ARG A 158 -14.07 -17.38 0.85
N PRO A 159 -15.12 -17.91 1.52
CA PRO A 159 -15.74 -17.24 2.67
C PRO A 159 -14.77 -16.93 3.81
N SER A 160 -13.75 -17.79 4.00
CA SER A 160 -12.69 -17.59 4.99
C SER A 160 -11.87 -16.33 4.73
N PHE A 161 -11.69 -15.92 3.47
CA PHE A 161 -10.97 -14.69 3.11
C PHE A 161 -11.71 -13.47 3.66
N PHE A 162 -13.02 -13.35 3.42
CA PHE A 162 -13.81 -12.19 3.86
C PHE A 162 -13.94 -12.10 5.39
N LYS A 163 -14.00 -13.25 6.08
CA LYS A 163 -14.07 -13.30 7.55
C LYS A 163 -12.82 -12.74 8.25
N ARG A 164 -11.69 -12.61 7.53
CA ARG A 164 -10.48 -11.97 8.06
C ARG A 164 -10.63 -10.45 8.23
N PHE A 165 -11.52 -9.85 7.43
CA PHE A 165 -11.77 -8.40 7.43
C PHE A 165 -13.09 -8.04 8.10
N VAL A 166 -14.05 -8.96 8.09
CA VAL A 166 -15.37 -8.79 8.73
C VAL A 166 -15.51 -9.81 9.86
N ALA A 167 -15.37 -9.34 11.10
CA ALA A 167 -15.33 -10.15 12.33
C ALA A 167 -16.68 -10.82 12.71
N GLY A 168 -17.60 -11.00 11.77
CA GLY A 168 -18.88 -11.65 11.96
C GLY A 168 -20.09 -10.70 11.97
N PRO A 169 -21.28 -11.20 12.32
CA PRO A 169 -22.54 -10.44 12.21
C PRO A 169 -22.60 -9.20 13.10
N GLN A 170 -21.85 -9.16 14.20
CA GLN A 170 -21.81 -8.02 15.13
C GLN A 170 -20.87 -6.91 14.66
N ALA A 171 -20.07 -7.13 13.61
CA ALA A 171 -19.16 -6.13 13.09
C ALA A 171 -19.93 -4.88 12.64
N ARG A 172 -19.33 -3.72 12.87
CA ARG A 172 -19.88 -2.41 12.51
C ARG A 172 -18.88 -1.66 11.66
N PHE A 173 -19.40 -0.90 10.72
CA PHE A 173 -18.61 -0.09 9.81
C PHE A 173 -19.17 1.32 9.73
N GLN A 174 -18.29 2.27 9.51
CA GLN A 174 -18.62 3.67 9.25
C GLN A 174 -18.11 4.06 7.87
N ARG A 175 -18.79 5.03 7.23
CA ARG A 175 -18.30 5.58 5.98
C ARG A 175 -17.10 6.47 6.21
N VAL A 176 -16.24 6.51 5.21
CA VAL A 176 -15.18 7.52 5.15
C VAL A 176 -15.73 8.73 4.41
N ASP A 177 -15.90 9.84 5.12
CA ASP A 177 -16.31 11.11 4.54
C ASP A 177 -15.11 11.77 3.85
N ASP A 178 -14.88 11.39 2.59
CA ASP A 178 -13.80 11.91 1.76
C ASP A 178 -14.33 12.22 0.33
N PRO A 179 -14.26 13.48 -0.13
CA PRO A 179 -14.77 13.87 -1.45
C PRO A 179 -14.15 13.06 -2.60
N GLU A 180 -12.85 12.76 -2.52
CA GLU A 180 -12.16 11.98 -3.57
C GLU A 180 -12.69 10.54 -3.65
N ARG A 181 -13.07 9.95 -2.51
CA ARG A 181 -13.66 8.60 -2.45
C ARG A 181 -15.11 8.59 -2.92
N THR A 182 -15.79 9.73 -2.78
CA THR A 182 -17.18 9.91 -3.26
C THR A 182 -17.25 9.94 -4.78
N LEU A 183 -16.19 10.40 -5.46
CA LEU A 183 -16.09 10.34 -6.91
C LEU A 183 -15.93 8.92 -7.47
N ARG A 184 -15.70 7.92 -6.61
CA ARG A 184 -15.47 6.51 -6.98
C ARG A 184 -16.71 5.63 -6.90
N LEU A 185 -17.90 6.22 -6.74
CA LEU A 185 -19.17 5.48 -6.71
C LEU A 185 -19.49 4.74 -8.02
N ASP A 186 -18.85 5.14 -9.12
CA ASP A 186 -18.89 4.50 -10.44
C ASP A 186 -18.27 3.10 -10.44
N LEU A 187 -17.26 2.86 -9.58
CA LEU A 187 -16.67 1.53 -9.40
C LEU A 187 -17.62 0.54 -8.73
N LEU A 188 -18.69 1.02 -8.07
CA LEU A 188 -19.63 0.17 -7.34
C LEU A 188 -20.82 -0.30 -8.19
N ASN A 189 -21.14 -1.58 -8.06
CA ASN A 189 -22.40 -2.12 -8.58
C ASN A 189 -23.60 -1.66 -7.72
N GLY A 190 -24.82 -1.98 -8.17
CA GLY A 190 -26.04 -1.55 -7.48
C GLY A 190 -26.18 -2.09 -6.06
N GLU A 191 -25.76 -3.32 -5.83
CA GLU A 191 -25.81 -3.97 -4.51
C GLU A 191 -24.81 -3.35 -3.53
N GLU A 192 -23.57 -3.14 -3.98
CA GLU A 192 -22.51 -2.49 -3.20
C GLU A 192 -22.90 -1.05 -2.82
N ARG A 193 -23.53 -0.30 -3.73
CA ARG A 193 -24.12 1.01 -3.42
C ARG A 193 -25.25 0.91 -2.40
N GLY A 194 -26.10 -0.10 -2.52
CA GLY A 194 -27.14 -0.41 -1.55
C GLY A 194 -26.56 -0.67 -0.16
N VAL A 195 -25.55 -1.53 -0.07
CA VAL A 195 -24.83 -1.84 1.19
C VAL A 195 -24.19 -0.58 1.76
N LEU A 196 -23.44 0.18 0.94
CA LEU A 196 -22.82 1.44 1.37
C LEU A 196 -23.87 2.39 1.94
N SER A 197 -25.05 2.49 1.32
CA SER A 197 -26.17 3.33 1.77
C SER A 197 -26.65 3.03 3.21
N LEU A 198 -26.41 1.80 3.69
CA LEU A 198 -26.79 1.33 5.02
C LEU A 198 -25.68 1.48 6.06
N VAL A 199 -24.42 1.60 5.64
CA VAL A 199 -23.27 1.82 6.53
C VAL A 199 -23.34 3.22 7.13
N LYS A 200 -23.61 3.31 8.44
CA LYS A 200 -23.75 4.57 9.20
C LYS A 200 -23.05 4.53 10.58
N GLY A 201 -22.16 3.57 10.83
CA GLY A 201 -21.47 3.39 12.13
C GLY A 201 -22.30 2.63 13.18
N GLY A 202 -23.60 2.90 13.29
CA GLY A 202 -24.45 2.31 14.33
C GLY A 202 -25.06 0.93 14.02
N ARG A 203 -25.02 0.48 12.76
CA ARG A 203 -25.64 -0.78 12.33
C ARG A 203 -24.62 -1.91 12.27
N THR A 204 -25.02 -3.07 12.75
CA THR A 204 -24.24 -4.31 12.62
C THR A 204 -24.47 -4.94 11.24
N ILE A 205 -23.57 -5.83 10.84
CA ILE A 205 -23.78 -6.65 9.64
C ILE A 205 -25.07 -7.47 9.74
N GLY A 206 -25.41 -8.00 10.91
CA GLY A 206 -26.66 -8.71 11.14
C GLY A 206 -27.90 -7.87 10.88
N ASP A 207 -27.91 -6.60 11.33
CA ASP A 207 -29.00 -5.66 11.03
C ASP A 207 -29.13 -5.42 9.53
N MET A 208 -28.00 -5.31 8.83
CA MET A 208 -27.95 -5.10 7.39
C MET A 208 -28.48 -6.33 6.64
N THR A 209 -28.11 -7.54 7.05
CA THR A 209 -28.67 -8.81 6.53
C THR A 209 -30.20 -8.81 6.63
N SER A 210 -30.75 -8.40 7.77
CA SER A 210 -32.22 -8.35 7.97
C SER A 210 -32.91 -7.33 7.07
N ILE A 211 -32.24 -6.22 6.72
CA ILE A 211 -32.81 -5.16 5.86
C ILE A 211 -32.72 -5.53 4.38
N THR A 212 -31.59 -6.07 3.94
CA THR A 212 -31.34 -6.33 2.51
C THR A 212 -31.84 -7.69 2.06
N GLY A 213 -32.05 -8.64 2.99
CA GLY A 213 -32.35 -10.03 2.67
C GLY A 213 -31.18 -10.80 2.06
N MET A 214 -29.99 -10.19 1.99
CA MET A 214 -28.77 -10.84 1.50
C MET A 214 -28.29 -11.87 2.52
N ASP A 215 -27.64 -12.94 2.05
CA ASP A 215 -26.91 -13.80 2.97
C ASP A 215 -25.64 -13.10 3.52
N HIS A 216 -25.09 -13.68 4.58
CA HIS A 216 -23.91 -13.12 5.23
C HIS A 216 -22.66 -13.14 4.34
N GLU A 217 -22.54 -14.10 3.43
CA GLU A 217 -21.35 -14.23 2.58
C GLU A 217 -21.29 -13.10 1.55
N MET A 218 -22.40 -12.86 0.86
CA MET A 218 -22.55 -11.76 -0.09
C MET A 218 -22.37 -10.41 0.59
N LEU A 219 -22.91 -10.26 1.80
CA LEU A 219 -22.75 -9.03 2.57
C LEU A 219 -21.29 -8.82 3.04
N TYR A 220 -20.60 -9.87 3.47
CA TYR A 220 -19.17 -9.80 3.80
C TYR A 220 -18.32 -9.44 2.58
N ARG A 221 -18.64 -10.02 1.41
CA ARG A 221 -17.98 -9.70 0.14
C ARG A 221 -18.14 -8.23 -0.22
N ASN A 222 -19.38 -7.72 -0.19
CA ASN A 222 -19.67 -6.31 -0.48
C ASN A 222 -18.97 -5.36 0.49
N ILE A 223 -18.95 -5.68 1.79
CA ILE A 223 -18.21 -4.89 2.79
C ILE A 223 -16.70 -4.95 2.54
N CYS A 224 -16.15 -6.11 2.16
CA CYS A 224 -14.74 -6.22 1.81
C CYS A 224 -14.39 -5.36 0.59
N VAL A 225 -15.20 -5.37 -0.46
CA VAL A 225 -15.01 -4.44 -1.60
C VAL A 225 -14.99 -3.00 -1.12
N LEU A 226 -15.97 -2.58 -0.32
CA LEU A 226 -16.02 -1.21 0.22
C LEU A 226 -14.80 -0.86 1.09
N LEU A 227 -14.28 -1.82 1.87
CA LEU A 227 -13.06 -1.65 2.67
C LEU A 227 -11.83 -1.44 1.77
N PHE A 228 -11.65 -2.31 0.78
CA PHE A 228 -10.53 -2.27 -0.17
C PHE A 228 -10.61 -1.13 -1.19
N LEU A 229 -11.75 -0.45 -1.30
CA LEU A 229 -11.88 0.83 -2.01
C LEU A 229 -11.68 2.04 -1.08
N GLY A 230 -11.52 1.79 0.22
CA GLY A 230 -11.42 2.82 1.25
C GLY A 230 -12.74 3.56 1.53
N MET A 231 -13.88 3.07 1.08
CA MET A 231 -15.17 3.76 1.27
C MET A 231 -15.74 3.61 2.68
N VAL A 232 -15.31 2.56 3.40
CA VAL A 232 -15.70 2.30 4.77
C VAL A 232 -14.50 1.93 5.62
N THR A 233 -14.63 2.10 6.93
CA THR A 233 -13.68 1.60 7.93
C THR A 233 -14.46 0.90 9.04
N PRO A 234 -13.83 -0.04 9.78
CA PRO A 234 -14.44 -0.57 10.99
C PRO A 234 -14.82 0.59 11.91
N ALA A 235 -16.06 0.59 12.39
CA ALA A 235 -16.45 1.53 13.43
C ALA A 235 -15.76 1.05 14.72
N CYS A 236 -14.78 1.81 15.21
CA CYS A 236 -14.29 1.60 16.56
C CYS A 236 -15.49 1.77 17.48
N GLU A 237 -15.81 0.77 18.28
CA GLU A 237 -16.71 1.01 19.40
C GLU A 237 -16.03 2.09 20.24
N GLU A 238 -16.66 3.26 20.36
CA GLU A 238 -16.45 4.13 21.52
C GLU A 238 -16.92 3.35 22.74
N THR A 239 -16.15 2.33 23.12
CA THR A 239 -16.34 1.63 24.35
C THR A 239 -15.99 2.65 25.41
N LYS A 240 -17.02 3.27 25.98
CA LYS A 240 -17.09 3.71 27.37
C LYS A 240 -16.87 2.54 28.36
N SER A 241 -16.27 1.45 27.91
CA SER A 241 -15.72 0.40 28.73
C SER A 241 -14.32 0.84 29.11
N ARG A 242 -14.19 1.30 30.36
CA ARG A 242 -12.96 1.26 31.15
C ARG A 242 -12.48 -0.18 31.36
N THR A 243 -12.45 -1.00 30.31
CA THR A 243 -11.70 -2.24 30.30
C THR A 243 -10.25 -1.86 30.05
N ARG A 244 -9.55 -1.76 31.18
CA ARG A 244 -8.12 -1.98 31.40
C ARG A 244 -7.27 -1.83 30.14
N PRO A 245 -6.40 -0.80 30.02
CA PRO A 245 -5.47 -0.72 28.92
C PRO A 245 -4.76 -2.07 28.82
N VAL A 246 -4.84 -2.69 27.64
CA VAL A 246 -3.91 -3.76 27.28
C VAL A 246 -2.54 -3.22 27.65
N ALA A 247 -1.80 -3.96 28.48
CA ALA A 247 -0.47 -3.56 28.90
C ALA A 247 0.32 -3.09 27.67
N PRO A 248 1.16 -2.04 27.78
CA PRO A 248 1.82 -1.41 26.64
C PRO A 248 2.89 -2.33 26.05
N GLY A 249 2.46 -3.39 25.35
CA GLY A 249 3.21 -3.89 24.21
C GLY A 249 3.07 -2.81 23.16
N LYS A 250 4.14 -2.03 22.94
CA LYS A 250 4.16 -0.99 21.91
C LYS A 250 3.72 -1.63 20.59
N THR A 251 2.57 -1.23 20.06
CA THR A 251 2.14 -1.61 18.72
C THR A 251 3.25 -1.24 17.72
N ASP A 252 3.41 -2.01 16.65
CA ASP A 252 4.52 -1.80 15.69
C ASP A 252 4.53 -0.37 15.12
N TYR A 253 3.35 0.21 14.88
CA TYR A 253 3.24 1.60 14.41
C TYR A 253 3.57 2.63 15.49
N ALA A 254 3.36 2.33 16.78
CA ALA A 254 3.77 3.23 17.85
C ALA A 254 5.29 3.33 17.91
N GLN A 255 6.02 2.22 17.72
CA GLN A 255 7.48 2.23 17.62
C GLN A 255 7.95 3.03 16.40
N ALA A 256 7.26 2.88 15.26
CA ALA A 256 7.53 3.68 14.06
C ALA A 256 7.36 5.19 14.32
N ALA A 257 6.24 5.61 14.92
CA ALA A 257 6.02 7.03 15.26
C ALA A 257 7.14 7.60 16.14
N ASP A 258 7.53 6.89 17.21
CA ASP A 258 8.63 7.31 18.10
C ASP A 258 9.93 7.49 17.32
N LEU A 259 10.29 6.48 16.52
CA LEU A 259 11.54 6.46 15.79
C LEU A 259 11.60 7.60 14.77
N TYR A 260 10.55 7.80 13.99
CA TYR A 260 10.52 8.85 12.98
C TYR A 260 10.55 10.24 13.59
N VAL A 261 9.82 10.46 14.69
CA VAL A 261 9.90 11.74 15.39
C VAL A 261 11.31 11.96 15.96
N ALA A 262 11.97 10.93 16.50
CA ALA A 262 13.37 11.05 16.93
C ALA A 262 14.33 11.38 15.77
N ILE A 263 14.12 10.82 14.57
CA ILE A 263 14.88 11.16 13.36
C ILE A 263 14.65 12.63 12.96
N LEU A 264 13.40 13.10 13.01
CA LEU A 264 13.08 14.50 12.70
C LEU A 264 13.76 15.46 13.70
N GLU A 265 13.76 15.12 14.98
CA GLU A 265 14.46 15.90 16.01
C GLU A 265 15.97 15.91 15.83
N SER A 266 16.57 14.80 15.37
CA SER A 266 18.00 14.79 15.08
C SER A 266 18.33 15.68 13.88
N LEU A 267 17.39 15.91 12.95
CA LEU A 267 17.56 16.85 11.84
C LEU A 267 17.46 18.31 12.26
N ARG A 268 16.71 18.64 13.32
CA ARG A 268 16.48 20.01 13.78
C ARG A 268 17.73 20.89 13.84
N PRO A 269 18.79 20.57 14.60
CA PRO A 269 19.95 21.44 14.71
C PRO A 269 20.66 21.65 13.36
N ARG A 270 20.57 20.68 12.45
CA ARG A 270 21.21 20.75 11.14
C ARG A 270 20.40 21.62 10.17
N VAL A 271 19.07 21.52 10.23
CA VAL A 271 18.17 22.38 9.47
C VAL A 271 18.32 23.84 9.91
N THR A 272 18.26 24.11 11.22
CA THR A 272 18.42 25.47 11.77
C THR A 272 19.79 26.07 11.48
N ALA A 273 20.85 25.25 11.40
CA ALA A 273 22.18 25.74 11.04
C ALA A 273 22.38 25.93 9.52
N ALA A 274 21.58 25.24 8.70
CA ALA A 274 21.72 25.21 7.25
C ALA A 274 20.81 26.21 6.53
N LEU A 275 19.67 26.53 7.13
CA LEU A 275 18.62 27.35 6.56
C LEU A 275 18.39 28.57 7.45
N ASP A 276 18.20 29.73 6.83
CA ASP A 276 17.83 30.96 7.57
C ASP A 276 16.41 30.85 8.18
N ALA A 277 15.60 29.93 7.66
CA ALA A 277 14.28 29.60 8.17
C ALA A 277 14.37 28.70 9.43
N GLY A 278 13.43 28.89 10.35
CA GLY A 278 13.27 28.00 11.50
C GLY A 278 12.93 26.57 11.07
N PHE A 279 13.25 25.58 11.91
CA PHE A 279 12.94 24.17 11.62
C PHE A 279 11.44 23.95 11.38
N GLU A 280 10.61 24.64 12.15
CA GLU A 280 9.16 24.62 12.12
C GLU A 280 8.62 25.18 10.81
N GLU A 281 9.27 26.21 10.27
CA GLU A 281 8.90 26.81 8.98
C GLU A 281 9.21 25.85 7.82
N VAL A 282 10.37 25.19 7.87
CA VAL A 282 10.81 24.18 6.90
C VAL A 282 9.87 22.98 6.92
N VAL A 283 9.60 22.43 8.10
CA VAL A 283 8.64 21.33 8.27
C VAL A 283 7.26 21.74 7.79
N GLY A 284 6.80 22.93 8.17
CA GLY A 284 5.51 23.48 7.72
C GLY A 284 5.41 23.62 6.20
N ALA A 285 6.50 23.99 5.52
CA ALA A 285 6.56 24.02 4.05
C ALA A 285 6.46 22.61 3.46
N CYS A 286 7.24 21.64 3.96
CA CYS A 286 7.17 20.25 3.49
C CYS A 286 5.79 19.63 3.73
N LEU A 287 5.14 19.91 4.87
CA LEU A 287 3.79 19.43 5.18
C LEU A 287 2.73 19.95 4.19
N LYS A 288 2.91 21.15 3.64
CA LYS A 288 2.01 21.70 2.61
C LYS A 288 2.16 21.00 1.25
N GLU A 289 3.32 20.41 0.98
CA GLU A 289 3.58 19.65 -0.24
C GLU A 289 3.07 18.21 -0.18
N LEU A 290 2.83 17.68 1.02
CA LEU A 290 2.19 16.38 1.19
C LEU A 290 0.76 16.39 0.64
N LYS A 291 0.34 15.25 0.09
CA LYS A 291 -1.00 15.03 -0.47
C LYS A 291 -1.73 13.96 0.32
N GLY A 292 -3.01 13.75 -0.03
CA GLY A 292 -3.78 12.57 0.36
C GLY A 292 -3.84 12.26 1.87
N PRO A 293 -3.93 10.97 2.24
CA PRO A 293 -3.81 10.49 3.60
C PRO A 293 -2.60 10.99 4.40
N SER A 294 -1.41 11.13 3.81
CA SER A 294 -0.21 11.59 4.50
C SER A 294 -0.35 13.02 5.01
N ARG A 295 -0.98 13.92 4.24
CA ARG A 295 -1.28 15.29 4.71
C ARG A 295 -2.24 15.27 5.90
N LYS A 296 -3.34 14.51 5.81
CA LYS A 296 -4.34 14.39 6.89
C LYS A 296 -3.71 13.86 8.19
N LEU A 297 -2.74 12.95 8.07
CA LEU A 297 -2.02 12.38 9.21
C LEU A 297 -1.24 13.45 10.02
N PHE A 298 -0.64 14.43 9.35
CA PHE A 298 0.20 15.44 10.01
C PHE A 298 -0.49 16.79 10.23
N GLU A 299 -1.71 16.98 9.73
CA GLU A 299 -2.43 18.26 9.77
C GLU A 299 -2.60 18.84 11.20
N GLY A 300 -1.99 19.98 11.50
CA GLY A 300 -2.10 20.59 12.83
C GLY A 300 -1.39 19.80 13.94
N VAL A 301 -0.52 18.85 13.59
CA VAL A 301 0.47 18.31 14.53
C VAL A 301 1.62 19.31 14.60
N GLY A 302 1.97 19.77 15.79
CA GLY A 302 3.12 20.64 16.06
C GLY A 302 4.46 19.92 15.88
N LEU A 303 4.73 19.38 14.68
CA LEU A 303 6.03 18.82 14.31
C LEU A 303 7.05 19.95 14.32
N GLY A 304 7.88 20.01 15.36
CA GLY A 304 8.77 21.15 15.58
C GLY A 304 8.55 21.86 16.92
N GLU A 305 7.43 21.64 17.60
CA GLU A 305 7.20 22.22 18.93
C GLU A 305 8.04 21.53 20.02
N ALA A 306 8.06 22.11 21.24
CA ALA A 306 9.03 21.78 22.29
C ALA A 306 8.94 20.34 22.85
N ASP A 307 7.86 19.58 22.56
CA ASP A 307 7.70 18.21 23.04
C ASP A 307 7.51 17.21 21.87
N PRO A 308 8.60 16.55 21.44
CA PRO A 308 8.55 15.50 20.41
C PRO A 308 7.65 14.32 20.80
N TRP A 309 7.55 14.00 22.09
CA TRP A 309 6.72 12.89 22.56
C TRP A 309 5.23 13.21 22.46
N LEU A 310 4.86 14.47 22.68
CA LEU A 310 3.51 14.96 22.44
C LEU A 310 3.14 14.81 20.96
N ALA A 311 4.04 15.23 20.05
CA ALA A 311 3.82 15.10 18.62
C ALA A 311 3.67 13.63 18.18
N ALA A 312 4.54 12.74 18.66
CA ALA A 312 4.43 11.30 18.41
C ALA A 312 3.09 10.74 18.93
N GLY A 313 2.66 11.16 20.12
CA GLY A 313 1.36 10.83 20.71
C GLY A 313 0.18 11.24 19.83
N SER A 314 0.15 12.51 19.38
CA SER A 314 -0.91 13.02 18.50
C SER A 314 -0.97 12.31 17.15
N ILE A 315 0.21 11.98 16.57
CA ILE A 315 0.29 11.22 15.31
C ILE A 315 -0.27 9.81 15.51
N ARG A 316 0.10 9.14 16.60
CA ARG A 316 -0.41 7.79 16.92
C ARG A 316 -1.91 7.79 17.11
N GLU A 317 -2.45 8.70 17.92
CA GLU A 317 -3.89 8.80 18.16
C GLU A 317 -4.64 9.04 16.86
N ARG A 318 -4.14 9.93 16.01
CA ARG A 318 -4.75 10.19 14.71
C ARG A 318 -4.64 9.00 13.77
N TYR A 319 -3.48 8.36 13.73
CA TYR A 319 -3.26 7.16 12.95
C TYR A 319 -4.23 6.05 13.39
N GLU A 320 -4.38 5.85 14.69
CA GLU A 320 -5.34 4.91 15.27
C GLU A 320 -6.79 5.34 15.00
N LYS A 321 -7.11 6.63 14.86
CA LYS A 321 -8.45 7.06 14.45
C LYS A 321 -8.71 6.79 12.96
N MET A 322 -7.72 7.03 12.10
CA MET A 322 -7.83 6.83 10.65
C MET A 322 -7.85 5.34 10.30
N TYR A 323 -7.12 4.53 11.06
CA TYR A 323 -6.84 3.14 10.75
C TYR A 323 -7.32 2.19 11.88
N GLY A 324 -7.27 2.50 13.17
CA GLY A 324 -7.88 1.63 14.20
C GLY A 324 -7.29 0.21 14.22
N PRO A 325 -8.10 -0.87 14.20
CA PRO A 325 -7.61 -2.24 14.46
C PRO A 325 -6.68 -2.82 13.39
N PHE A 326 -6.58 -2.20 12.20
CA PHE A 326 -5.63 -2.60 11.14
C PHE A 326 -4.53 -1.56 10.93
N ALA A 327 -4.11 -0.88 11.99
CA ALA A 327 -2.99 0.05 11.97
C ALA A 327 -1.67 -0.73 11.88
N GLY A 328 -1.09 -0.85 10.68
CA GLY A 328 0.25 -1.39 10.46
C GLY A 328 1.32 -0.29 10.46
N TYR A 329 2.61 -0.63 10.54
CA TYR A 329 3.68 0.40 10.51
C TYR A 329 3.99 0.92 9.10
N LEU A 330 3.67 0.17 8.04
CA LEU A 330 4.08 0.49 6.66
C LEU A 330 3.48 1.81 6.15
N ILE A 331 2.18 2.04 6.34
CA ILE A 331 1.51 3.26 5.87
C ILE A 331 2.05 4.49 6.63
N LEU A 332 2.22 4.35 7.95
CA LEU A 332 2.83 5.39 8.78
C LEU A 332 4.27 5.69 8.33
N SER A 333 5.05 4.63 8.10
CA SER A 333 6.45 4.74 7.66
C SER A 333 6.57 5.40 6.29
N SER A 334 5.71 5.02 5.33
CA SER A 334 5.64 5.66 4.03
C SER A 334 5.31 7.16 4.14
N SER A 335 4.35 7.53 5.00
CA SER A 335 4.00 8.94 5.23
C SER A 335 5.16 9.75 5.83
N PHE A 336 5.89 9.20 6.80
CA PHE A 336 7.07 9.85 7.35
C PHE A 336 8.25 9.89 6.36
N ASN A 337 8.48 8.83 5.59
CA ASN A 337 9.53 8.77 4.58
C ASN A 337 9.36 9.86 3.51
N LYS A 338 8.11 10.17 3.12
CA LYS A 338 7.82 11.31 2.23
C LYS A 338 8.24 12.64 2.85
N LEU A 339 7.83 12.89 4.10
CA LEU A 339 8.20 14.11 4.81
C LEU A 339 9.74 14.23 4.91
N LEU A 340 10.40 13.13 5.29
CA LEU A 340 11.85 13.06 5.41
C LEU A 340 12.55 13.33 4.07
N PHE A 341 12.04 12.75 2.98
CA PHE A 341 12.55 13.01 1.63
C PHE A 341 12.45 14.48 1.25
N LEU A 342 11.31 15.13 1.49
CA LEU A 342 11.11 16.55 1.19
C LEU A 342 12.08 17.43 2.00
N MET A 343 12.25 17.13 3.29
CA MET A 343 13.21 17.85 4.14
C MET A 343 14.65 17.67 3.66
N ILE A 344 15.04 16.45 3.31
CA ILE A 344 16.38 16.15 2.77
C ILE A 344 16.59 16.86 1.43
N LEU A 345 15.56 16.96 0.58
CA LEU A 345 15.64 17.66 -0.69
C LEU A 345 15.89 19.17 -0.50
N GLN A 346 15.21 19.81 0.46
CA GLN A 346 15.47 21.21 0.81
C GLN A 346 16.91 21.38 1.36
N LEU A 347 17.37 20.45 2.19
CA LEU A 347 18.76 20.44 2.67
C LEU A 347 19.76 20.24 1.53
N LYS A 348 19.47 19.41 0.51
CA LYS A 348 20.29 19.28 -0.71
C LYS A 348 20.43 20.61 -1.42
N GLN A 349 19.34 21.36 -1.56
CA GLN A 349 19.35 22.67 -2.23
C GLN A 349 20.22 23.69 -1.48
N ALA A 350 20.18 23.70 -0.15
CA ALA A 350 20.94 24.66 0.65
C ALA A 350 22.42 24.27 0.91
N LEU A 351 22.67 22.99 1.21
CA LEU A 351 24.00 22.50 1.64
C LEU A 351 24.82 21.89 0.51
N GLY A 352 24.18 21.50 -0.59
CA GLY A 352 24.76 20.73 -1.67
C GLY A 352 24.87 19.22 -1.38
N ALA A 353 24.93 18.42 -2.44
CA ALA A 353 24.81 16.96 -2.38
C ALA A 353 25.80 16.28 -1.40
N ARG A 354 27.07 16.71 -1.36
CA ARG A 354 28.09 16.08 -0.50
C ARG A 354 27.74 16.15 0.99
N LYS A 355 27.30 17.31 1.47
CA LYS A 355 26.92 17.51 2.88
C LYS A 355 25.65 16.73 3.21
N THR A 356 24.68 16.73 2.30
CA THR A 356 23.43 15.96 2.46
C THR A 356 23.66 14.46 2.49
N ILE A 357 24.57 13.92 1.68
CA ILE A 357 24.95 12.50 1.74
C ILE A 357 25.57 12.14 3.08
N ARG A 358 26.46 13.00 3.62
CA ARG A 358 27.04 12.79 4.95
C ARG A 358 25.96 12.71 6.03
N LEU A 359 25.00 13.63 5.97
CA LEU A 359 23.84 13.66 6.85
C LEU A 359 23.03 12.36 6.75
N ILE A 360 22.73 11.88 5.54
CA ILE A 360 21.97 10.63 5.38
C ILE A 360 22.71 9.44 6.00
N ASN A 361 24.03 9.35 5.83
CA ASN A 361 24.82 8.30 6.45
C ASN A 361 24.82 8.39 7.99
N GLU A 362 24.81 9.60 8.55
CA GLU A 362 24.65 9.83 9.99
C GLU A 362 23.27 9.38 10.48
N LEU A 363 22.20 9.71 9.76
CA LEU A 363 20.84 9.25 10.04
C LEU A 363 20.73 7.71 9.98
N GLN A 364 21.33 7.07 8.98
CA GLN A 364 21.36 5.61 8.89
C GLN A 364 22.05 4.99 10.11
N SER A 365 23.13 5.62 10.59
CA SER A 365 23.84 5.19 11.78
C SER A 365 23.03 5.43 13.06
N GLU A 366 22.26 6.52 13.13
CA GLU A 366 21.32 6.79 14.23
C GLU A 366 20.18 5.77 14.27
N VAL A 367 19.57 5.45 13.13
CA VAL A 367 18.53 4.43 13.00
C VAL A 367 19.04 3.06 13.41
N ALA A 368 20.24 2.68 12.96
CA ALA A 368 20.87 1.41 13.35
C ALA A 368 21.15 1.33 14.86
N ARG A 369 21.55 2.45 15.50
CA ARG A 369 21.77 2.50 16.96
C ARG A 369 20.46 2.49 17.75
N ALA A 370 19.43 3.17 17.25
CA ALA A 370 18.10 3.17 17.86
C ALA A 370 17.45 1.78 17.84
N GLY A 371 17.83 0.95 16.87
CA GLY A 371 17.35 -0.41 16.68
C GLY A 371 17.85 -1.47 17.68
N GLY A 372 18.06 -1.12 18.95
CA GLY A 372 18.50 -2.04 20.01
C GLY A 372 17.49 -3.15 20.36
N GLU A 373 17.81 -3.94 21.39
CA GLU A 373 16.97 -5.07 21.84
C GLU A 373 15.52 -4.64 22.11
N GLY A 374 14.58 -5.22 21.35
CA GLY A 374 13.13 -4.99 21.49
C GLY A 374 12.48 -4.14 20.39
N MET A 375 13.27 -3.58 19.47
CA MET A 375 12.74 -2.81 18.33
C MET A 375 12.43 -3.71 17.13
N ASN A 376 11.36 -3.39 16.39
CA ASN A 376 10.98 -4.16 15.22
C ASN A 376 12.07 -4.10 14.12
N ARG A 377 12.75 -5.22 13.88
CA ARG A 377 13.84 -5.33 12.89
C ARG A 377 13.40 -4.95 11.48
N SER A 378 12.18 -5.36 11.10
CA SER A 378 11.61 -5.06 9.77
C SER A 378 11.43 -3.55 9.55
N LEU A 379 11.05 -2.81 10.61
CA LEU A 379 10.94 -1.35 10.57
C LEU A 379 12.30 -0.69 10.36
N ILE A 380 13.33 -1.12 11.09
CA ILE A 380 14.71 -0.58 10.96
C ILE A 380 15.26 -0.83 9.57
N GLU A 381 15.09 -2.06 9.06
CA GLU A 381 15.51 -2.44 7.71
C GLU A 381 14.78 -1.59 6.66
N HIS A 382 13.47 -1.39 6.82
CA HIS A 382 12.66 -0.56 5.92
C HIS A 382 13.13 0.91 5.90
N ILE A 383 13.37 1.53 7.06
CA ILE A 383 13.84 2.93 7.14
C ILE A 383 15.26 3.06 6.56
N THR A 384 16.14 2.11 6.88
CA THR A 384 17.51 2.12 6.39
C THR A 384 17.55 1.99 4.87
N ALA A 385 16.72 1.11 4.30
CA ALA A 385 16.54 0.97 2.86
C ALA A 385 16.03 2.29 2.25
N ASN A 386 14.98 2.90 2.82
CA ASN A 386 14.45 4.17 2.31
C ASN A 386 15.51 5.29 2.32
N LEU A 387 16.27 5.44 3.40
CA LEU A 387 17.37 6.41 3.47
C LEU A 387 18.45 6.14 2.41
N LYS A 388 18.73 4.87 2.12
CA LYS A 388 19.67 4.48 1.07
C LYS A 388 19.14 4.91 -0.30
N ASP A 389 17.86 4.68 -0.57
CA ASP A 389 17.24 5.08 -1.84
C ASP A 389 17.25 6.59 -2.01
N ILE A 390 16.96 7.36 -0.94
CA ILE A 390 17.06 8.82 -0.93
C ILE A 390 18.49 9.25 -1.27
N ARG A 391 19.50 8.64 -0.65
CA ARG A 391 20.91 8.96 -0.93
C ARG A 391 21.27 8.70 -2.39
N ASP A 392 20.84 7.58 -2.93
CA ASP A 392 21.16 7.17 -4.29
C ASP A 392 20.47 8.12 -5.31
N ARG A 393 19.25 8.60 -5.02
CA ARG A 393 18.56 9.66 -5.80
C ARG A 393 19.20 11.05 -5.68
N ILE A 394 19.98 11.31 -4.63
CA ILE A 394 20.71 12.58 -4.50
C ILE A 394 21.97 12.58 -5.37
N LEU A 395 22.54 11.40 -5.61
CA LEU A 395 23.73 11.17 -6.42
C LEU A 395 23.45 11.17 -7.93
N SER A 396 22.27 10.70 -8.34
CA SER A 396 21.73 10.93 -9.69
C SER A 396 21.41 12.41 -9.90
#